data_AF-A0A914VPC1-F1
#
_entry.id   AF-A0A914VPC1-F1
#
_cell.length_a   1.000
_cell.length_b   1.000
_cell.length_c   1.000
_cell.angle_alpha   90.00
_cell.angle_beta   90.00
_cell.angle_gamma   90.00
#
_symmetry.space_group_name_H-M   'P 1'
#
loop_
_entity.id
_entity.type
_entity.pdbx_description
1 polymer ?
#
loop_
_entity_poly.entity_id
_entity_poly.type
_entity_poly.pdbx_seq_one_letter_code
_entity_poly.pdbx_strand_id
1 'polypeptide(L)' 'LQVLEEVERCCRSLSSKLGTNLYFFGESPTELDALVFGHLYTILTTELPDGELANIVKRHQNLVDFCKRIDLEYFMRSQ' A
#
# COMPACT_ATOMS: atom_id res chain seq x y z
N LEU A 1 -10.98 11.31 -13.89
CA LEU A 1 -11.30 11.48 -12.45
C LEU A 1 -11.87 10.21 -11.82
N GLN A 2 -12.79 9.47 -12.47
CA GLN A 2 -13.35 8.22 -11.92
C GLN A 2 -12.29 7.23 -11.36
N VAL A 3 -11.21 6.96 -12.11
CA VAL A 3 -10.14 6.06 -11.64
C VAL A 3 -9.46 6.59 -10.36
N LEU A 4 -9.21 7.90 -10.27
CA LEU A 4 -8.59 8.51 -9.09
C LEU A 4 -9.53 8.42 -7.87
N GLU A 5 -10.84 8.61 -8.08
CA GLU A 5 -11.86 8.48 -7.03
C GLU A 5 -11.99 7.03 -6.55
N GLU A 6 -11.95 6.05 -7.46
CA GLU A 6 -11.99 4.63 -7.12
C GLU A 6 -10.75 4.21 -6.32
N VAL A 7 -9.56 4.69 -6.71
CA VAL A 7 -8.31 4.44 -5.98
C VAL A 7 -8.34 5.09 -4.60
N GLU A 8 -8.83 6.33 -4.48
CA GLU A 8 -8.98 7.01 -3.20
C GLU A 8 -9.95 6.26 -2.27
N ARG A 9 -11.08 5.79 -2.79
CA ARG A 9 -12.05 4.98 -2.01
C ARG A 9 -11.47 3.65 -1.57
N CYS A 10 -10.71 2.99 -2.44
CA CYS A 10 -10.01 1.76 -2.11
C CYS A 10 -8.96 2.00 -1.01
N CYS A 11 -8.12 3.02 -1.14
CA CYS A 11 -7.12 3.37 -0.14
C CYS A 11 -7.74 3.70 1.22
N ARG A 12 -8.87 4.43 1.27
CA ARG A 12 -9.61 4.67 2.53
C ARG A 12 -10.06 3.37 3.18
N SER A 13 -10.60 2.43 2.38
CA SER A 13 -11.12 1.16 2.87
C SER A 13 -9.98 0.27 3.40
N LEU A 14 -8.87 0.19 2.66
CA LEU A 14 -7.67 -0.52 3.08
C LEU A 14 -7.04 0.10 4.32
N SER A 15 -6.87 1.43 4.34
CA SER A 15 -6.31 2.16 5.48
C SER A 15 -7.15 1.96 6.75
N SER A 16 -8.48 2.04 6.63
CA SER A 16 -9.39 1.76 7.74
C SER A 16 -9.31 0.31 8.21
N LYS A 17 -9.16 -0.65 7.29
CA LYS A 17 -9.09 -2.08 7.63
C LYS A 17 -7.77 -2.44 8.31
N LEU A 18 -6.66 -1.87 7.83
CA LEU A 18 -5.33 -2.05 8.43
C LEU A 18 -5.27 -1.39 9.81
N GLY A 19 -5.80 -0.17 9.93
CA GLY A 19 -5.77 0.60 11.17
C GLY A 19 -4.32 0.81 11.63
N THR A 20 -4.02 0.37 12.85
CA THR A 20 -2.68 0.39 13.46
C THR A 20 -2.00 -0.99 13.47
N ASN A 21 -2.60 -1.99 12.82
CA ASN A 21 -2.05 -3.34 12.80
C ASN A 21 -0.86 -3.45 11.83
N LEU A 22 -0.05 -4.49 12.01
CA LEU A 22 1.07 -4.78 11.11
C LEU A 22 0.59 -5.36 9.78
N TYR A 23 -0.44 -6.23 9.83
CA TYR A 23 -1.06 -6.93 8.71
C TYR A 23 -2.59 -6.79 8.75
N PHE A 24 -3.26 -7.13 7.64
CA PHE A 24 -4.72 -6.99 7.52
C PHE A 24 -5.52 -7.97 8.39
N PHE A 25 -4.95 -9.14 8.71
CA PHE A 25 -5.60 -10.18 9.51
C PHE A 25 -4.63 -10.83 10.50
N GLY A 26 -4.62 -10.32 11.73
CA GLY A 26 -3.83 -10.90 12.83
C GLY A 26 -2.35 -10.49 12.79
N GLU A 27 -1.50 -11.36 13.30
CA GLU A 27 -0.07 -11.07 13.54
C GLU A 27 0.86 -11.64 12.45
N SER A 28 0.32 -12.31 11.44
CA SER A 28 1.11 -12.89 10.35
C SER A 28 0.59 -12.42 8.99
N PRO A 29 1.47 -12.25 7.99
CA PRO A 29 1.05 -11.83 6.66
C PRO A 29 0.14 -12.87 6.02
N THR A 30 -0.84 -12.40 5.26
CA THR A 30 -1.76 -13.21 4.47
C THR A 30 -1.59 -12.93 2.99
N GLU A 31 -2.29 -13.70 2.14
CA GLU A 31 -2.36 -13.44 0.70
C GLU A 31 -2.84 -12.02 0.39
N LEU A 32 -3.77 -11.48 1.20
CA LEU A 32 -4.24 -10.10 1.03
C LEU A 32 -3.10 -9.09 1.23
N ASP A 33 -2.24 -9.29 2.23
CA ASP A 33 -1.10 -8.42 2.49
C ASP A 33 -0.15 -8.40 1.27
N ALA A 34 0.14 -9.58 0.70
CA ALA A 34 0.99 -9.69 -0.49
C ALA A 34 0.38 -8.97 -1.72
N LEU A 35 -0.92 -9.16 -1.96
CA LEU A 35 -1.63 -8.49 -3.06
C LEU A 35 -1.66 -6.97 -2.89
N VAL A 36 -2.02 -6.49 -1.70
CA VAL A 36 -2.05 -5.05 -1.40
C VAL A 36 -0.66 -4.45 -1.51
N PHE A 37 0.36 -5.12 -0.98
CA PHE A 37 1.75 -4.69 -1.12
C PHE A 37 2.14 -4.55 -2.59
N GLY A 38 1.95 -5.60 -3.41
CA GLY A 38 2.37 -5.57 -4.82
C GLY A 38 1.74 -4.40 -5.59
N HIS A 39 0.45 -4.16 -5.40
CA HIS A 39 -0.24 -3.04 -6.06
C HIS A 39 0.24 -1.68 -5.56
N LEU A 40 0.24 -1.45 -4.24
CA LEU A 40 0.60 -0.16 -3.68
C LEU A 40 2.07 0.17 -3.91
N TYR A 41 2.95 -0.81 -3.74
CA TYR A 41 4.39 -0.64 -3.99
C TYR A 41 4.64 -0.25 -5.44
N THR A 42 4.03 -0.96 -6.40
CA THR A 42 4.13 -0.61 -7.83
C THR A 42 3.67 0.82 -8.11
N ILE A 43 2.55 1.26 -7.52
CA ILE A 43 2.04 2.64 -7.68
C ILE A 43 3.03 3.65 -7.09
N LEU A 44 3.68 3.32 -5.97
CA LEU A 44 4.60 4.23 -5.27
C LEU A 44 5.97 4.33 -5.97
N THR A 45 6.45 3.27 -6.60
CA THR A 45 7.80 3.21 -7.18
C THR A 45 7.84 3.44 -8.69
N THR A 46 6.71 3.32 -9.39
CA THR A 46 6.65 3.57 -10.84
C THR A 46 6.53 5.06 -11.11
N GLU A 47 7.43 5.61 -11.93
CA GLU A 47 7.34 6.98 -12.40
C GLU A 47 6.24 7.10 -13.47
N LEU A 48 5.17 7.83 -13.14
CA LEU A 48 4.08 8.15 -14.06
C LEU A 48 4.05 9.66 -14.35
N PRO A 49 3.60 10.09 -15.55
CA PRO A 49 3.66 11.50 -15.96
C PRO A 49 2.99 12.52 -15.02
N ASP A 50 1.93 12.12 -14.31
CA ASP A 50 1.09 13.02 -13.49
C ASP A 50 1.24 12.75 -11.97
N GLY A 51 1.78 11.59 -11.57
CA GLY A 51 2.01 11.24 -10.16
C GLY A 51 0.77 11.16 -9.24
N GLU A 52 -0.43 11.51 -9.72
CA GLU A 52 -1.67 11.59 -8.95
C GLU A 52 -2.02 10.30 -8.20
N LEU A 53 -1.82 9.14 -8.83
CA LEU A 53 -2.03 7.83 -8.18
C LEU A 53 -1.11 7.63 -6.97
N ALA A 54 0.18 7.96 -7.12
CA ALA A 54 1.12 7.90 -6.01
C ALA A 54 0.77 8.91 -4.92
N ASN A 55 0.32 10.11 -5.30
CA ASN A 55 -0.13 11.13 -4.35
C ASN A 55 -1.34 10.67 -3.54
N ILE A 56 -2.30 9.97 -4.15
CA ILE A 56 -3.43 9.35 -3.45
C ILE A 56 -2.92 8.39 -2.37
N VAL A 57 -2.08 7.42 -2.74
CA VAL A 57 -1.56 6.42 -1.79
C VAL A 57 -0.77 7.10 -0.66
N LYS A 58 0.05 8.11 -0.99
CA LYS A 58 0.87 8.87 -0.02
C LYS A 58 0.05 9.64 1.03
N ARG A 59 -1.23 9.96 0.78
CA ARG A 59 -2.12 10.55 1.80
C ARG A 59 -2.51 9.58 2.92
N HIS A 60 -2.35 8.27 2.68
CA HIS A 60 -2.67 7.21 3.64
C HIS A 60 -1.37 6.65 4.25
N GLN A 61 -0.82 7.38 5.23
CA GLN A 61 0.52 7.10 5.76
C GLN A 61 0.68 5.66 6.29
N ASN A 62 -0.35 5.08 6.90
CA ASN A 62 -0.30 3.69 7.39
C ASN A 62 -0.13 2.66 6.26
N LEU A 63 -0.65 2.94 5.05
CA LEU A 63 -0.44 2.09 3.88
C LEU A 63 0.98 2.23 3.32
N VAL A 64 1.54 3.45 3.34
CA VAL A 64 2.94 3.68 2.96
C VAL A 64 3.88 2.96 3.92
N ASP A 65 3.62 3.05 5.23
CA ASP A 65 4.44 2.41 6.25
C ASP A 65 4.30 0.88 6.20
N PHE A 66 3.09 0.38 5.90
CA PHE A 66 2.87 -1.03 5.58
C PHE A 66 3.75 -1.50 4.43
N CYS A 67 3.77 -0.79 3.29
CA CYS A 67 4.61 -1.16 2.15
C CYS A 67 6.10 -1.17 2.50
N LYS A 68 6.58 -0.13 3.20
CA LYS A 68 7.99 -0.07 3.65
C LYS A 68 8.34 -1.25 4.53
N ARG A 69 7.47 -1.60 5.49
CA ARG A 69 7.71 -2.70 6.42
C ARG A 69 7.79 -4.05 5.69
N ILE A 70 6.88 -4.33 4.75
CA ILE A 70 6.92 -5.55 3.94
C ILE A 70 8.21 -5.60 3.08
N ASP A 71 8.59 -4.50 2.44
CA ASP A 71 9.82 -4.42 1.64
C ASP A 71 11.07 -4.71 2.48
N LEU A 72 11.18 -4.09 3.66
CA LEU A 72 12.26 -4.31 4.62
C LEU A 72 12.33 -5.77 5.11
N GLU A 73 11.18 -6.36 5.44
CA GLU A 73 11.10 -7.66 6.10
C GLU A 73 11.34 -8.82 5.12
N TYR A 74 10.78 -8.73 3.90
CA TYR A 74 10.73 -9.85 2.95
C TYR A 74 11.66 -9.69 1.74
N PHE A 75 12.10 -8.47 1.40
CA PHE A 75 12.83 -8.22 0.14
C PHE A 75 14.22 -7.62 0.34
N MET A 76 14.42 -6.73 1.33
CA MET A 76 15.72 -6.08 1.58
C MET A 76 16.83 -7.00 2.12
N ARG A 77 16.53 -8.20 2.62
CA ARG A 77 17.58 -9.16 3.04
C ARG A 77 18.35 -9.80 1.86
N SER A 78 18.02 -9.43 0.62
CA SER A 78 18.54 -10.09 -0.60
C SER A 78 19.19 -9.14 -1.62
N GLN A 79 19.55 -7.90 -1.24
CA GLN A 79 20.41 -7.04 -2.06
C GLN A 79 21.85 -7.01 -1.55
#